data_AF-A0A364MYB5-F1
#
_entry.id   AF-A0A364MYB5-F1
#
_cell.length_a   1.000
_cell.length_b   1.000
_cell.length_c   1.000
_cell.angle_alpha   90.00
_cell.angle_beta   90.00
_cell.angle_gamma   90.00
#
_symmetry.space_group_name_H-M   'P 1'
#
loop_
_entity.id
_entity.type
_entity.pdbx_description
1 polymer ?
#
loop_
_entity_poly.entity_id
_entity_poly.type
_entity_poly.pdbx_seq_one_letter_code
_entity_poly.pdbx_strand_id
1 'polypeptide(L)'
;MSTLSQPASHPSCLDDELTALMLQLEELGVYSNTGKGKHPVGRPPNIEIVYDQFQAELRDYKTFLDDQKLAQSIGAAVHTDGAIIEDVLSQNVQAHEDHRFALELSNNDPEIETPPPFCDALHADIQDWSSVPHGIAAASITEFSDDEIKAGPSMTYADRQADVLNKLSMQFQCYACTDRFPRASMVTTKCSHRCCRQSIPLTLVANHMTEDELETFQLSAVEYATNDKTYCSNPECATFLPPATIDADTKRVAYASAEPSSAMFVVCAGKSVYALQQILIALKNVLKRLWAET
;
A
#
# COMPACT_ATOMS: atom_id res chain seq x y z
N MET A 1 -47.28 -4.43 -9.17
CA MET A 1 -46.79 -3.64 -8.02
C MET A 1 -46.45 -4.62 -6.92
N SER A 2 -45.24 -5.18 -6.96
CA SER A 2 -44.78 -6.14 -5.97
C SER A 2 -44.11 -5.36 -4.85
N THR A 3 -44.75 -5.33 -3.69
CA THR A 3 -44.22 -4.74 -2.46
C THR A 3 -42.97 -5.51 -2.04
N LEU A 4 -41.80 -4.87 -2.11
CA LEU A 4 -40.58 -5.35 -1.44
C LEU A 4 -40.85 -5.33 0.06
N SER A 5 -41.11 -6.49 0.63
CA SER A 5 -41.03 -6.68 2.08
C SER A 5 -39.54 -6.74 2.45
N GLN A 6 -39.03 -5.66 3.03
CA GLN A 6 -37.78 -5.71 3.78
C GLN A 6 -37.97 -6.67 4.97
N PRO A 7 -37.11 -7.69 5.15
CA PRO A 7 -37.12 -8.45 6.39
C PRO A 7 -36.69 -7.51 7.52
N ALA A 8 -37.45 -7.49 8.61
CA ALA A 8 -37.07 -6.78 9.83
C ALA A 8 -35.68 -7.29 10.26
N SER A 9 -34.71 -6.38 10.30
CA SER A 9 -33.34 -6.66 10.73
C SER A 9 -33.37 -7.11 12.19
N HIS A 10 -33.17 -8.41 12.41
CA HIS A 10 -32.78 -8.88 13.74
C HIS A 10 -31.42 -8.24 14.09
N PRO A 11 -31.24 -7.68 15.30
CA PRO A 11 -29.95 -7.17 15.73
C PRO A 11 -28.94 -8.30 15.61
N SER A 12 -27.91 -8.08 14.79
CA SER A 12 -26.84 -9.04 14.62
C SER A 12 -25.91 -8.98 15.83
N CYS A 13 -25.21 -10.07 16.13
CA CYS A 13 -24.16 -10.09 17.16
C CYS A 13 -23.15 -8.94 17.01
N LEU A 14 -22.92 -8.47 15.77
CA LEU A 14 -22.02 -7.35 15.47
C LEU A 14 -22.63 -5.99 15.85
N ASP A 15 -23.96 -5.83 15.78
CA ASP A 15 -24.63 -4.59 16.17
C ASP A 15 -24.54 -4.36 17.68
N ASP A 16 -24.64 -5.44 18.47
CA ASP A 16 -24.48 -5.40 19.92
C ASP A 16 -23.04 -5.06 20.31
N GLU A 17 -22.04 -5.69 19.66
CA GLU A 17 -20.61 -5.38 19.86
C GLU A 17 -20.27 -3.93 19.46
N LEU A 18 -20.79 -3.45 18.32
CA LEU A 18 -20.58 -2.08 17.87
C LEU A 18 -21.19 -1.07 18.87
N THR A 19 -22.38 -1.36 19.38
CA THR A 19 -23.05 -0.52 20.39
C THR A 19 -22.26 -0.51 21.70
N ALA A 20 -21.75 -1.66 22.15
CA ALA A 20 -20.93 -1.76 23.34
C ALA A 20 -19.62 -0.94 23.22
N LEU A 21 -18.94 -1.02 22.08
CA LEU A 21 -17.73 -0.23 21.82
C LEU A 21 -18.00 1.27 21.76
N MET A 22 -19.12 1.67 21.15
CA MET A 22 -19.52 3.07 21.12
C MET A 22 -19.74 3.63 22.53
N LEU A 23 -20.42 2.87 23.40
CA LEU A 23 -20.63 3.25 24.79
C LEU A 23 -19.29 3.34 25.55
N GLN A 24 -18.40 2.37 25.36
CA GLN A 24 -17.08 2.35 26.00
C GLN A 24 -16.20 3.53 25.58
N LEU A 25 -16.23 3.93 24.30
CA LEU A 25 -15.53 5.11 23.80
C LEU A 25 -16.13 6.42 24.33
N GLU A 26 -17.45 6.48 24.51
CA GLU A 26 -18.14 7.62 25.11
C GLU A 26 -17.71 7.80 26.58
N GLU A 27 -17.71 6.71 27.36
CA GLU A 27 -17.24 6.72 28.75
C GLU A 27 -15.80 7.24 28.86
N LEU A 28 -14.88 6.73 28.03
CA LEU A 28 -13.49 7.16 28.00
C LEU A 28 -13.34 8.63 27.57
N GLY A 29 -14.22 9.15 26.70
CA GLY A 29 -14.29 10.56 26.32
C GLY A 29 -14.68 11.49 27.48
N VAL A 30 -15.46 11.01 28.45
CA VAL A 30 -15.80 11.78 29.65
C VAL A 30 -14.60 11.85 30.61
N TYR A 31 -13.82 10.78 30.74
CA TYR A 31 -12.62 10.75 31.59
C TYR A 31 -11.50 11.68 31.09
N SER A 32 -11.28 11.77 29.78
CA SER A 32 -10.27 12.68 29.21
C SER A 32 -10.60 14.16 29.39
N ASN A 33 -11.89 14.50 29.47
CA ASN A 33 -12.37 15.87 29.70
C ASN A 33 -12.27 16.33 31.16
N THR A 34 -12.25 15.40 32.12
CA THR A 34 -12.28 15.70 33.56
C THR A 34 -10.88 15.69 34.22
N GLY A 35 -9.87 15.16 33.54
CA GLY A 35 -8.56 14.82 34.12
C GLY A 35 -7.35 15.63 33.61
N LYS A 36 -7.48 16.90 33.22
CA LYS A 36 -6.31 17.71 32.82
C LYS A 36 -5.43 18.07 34.03
N GLY A 37 -4.49 17.19 34.35
CA GLY A 37 -3.48 17.39 35.39
C GLY A 37 -2.47 18.48 35.02
N LYS A 38 -1.87 19.11 36.05
CA LYS A 38 -0.75 20.05 35.89
C LYS A 38 0.54 19.24 35.71
N HIS A 39 0.88 18.88 34.49
CA HIS A 39 2.16 18.23 34.18
C HIS A 39 3.00 19.07 33.22
N PRO A 40 4.34 18.92 33.27
CA PRO A 40 5.24 19.62 32.35
C PRO A 40 4.89 19.31 30.90
N VAL A 41 4.87 20.36 30.06
CA VAL A 41 4.62 20.25 28.62
C VAL A 41 5.55 19.22 27.99
N GLY A 42 4.99 18.24 27.28
CA GLY A 42 5.74 17.19 26.58
C GLY A 42 6.08 15.96 27.43
N ARG A 43 5.64 15.88 28.70
CA ARG A 43 5.82 14.70 29.54
C ARG A 43 4.52 14.27 30.25
N PRO A 44 3.54 13.74 29.49
CA PRO A 44 2.31 13.27 30.07
C PRO A 44 2.57 12.12 31.07
N PRO A 45 1.76 12.00 32.13
CA PRO A 45 1.76 10.86 33.03
C PRO A 45 1.64 9.54 32.25
N ASN A 46 2.34 8.49 32.72
CA ASN A 46 2.28 7.18 32.10
C ASN A 46 0.85 6.66 31.92
N ILE A 47 -0.03 7.00 32.86
CA ILE A 47 -1.44 6.63 32.81
C ILE A 47 -2.19 7.28 31.63
N GLU A 48 -1.88 8.54 31.27
CA GLU A 48 -2.48 9.22 30.11
C GLU A 48 -2.03 8.56 28.80
N ILE A 49 -0.73 8.21 28.69
CA ILE A 49 -0.19 7.51 27.51
C ILE A 49 -0.88 6.15 27.33
N VAL A 50 -1.05 5.39 28.41
CA VAL A 50 -1.73 4.09 28.38
C VAL A 50 -3.20 4.25 27.98
N TYR A 51 -3.89 5.28 28.48
CA TYR A 51 -5.27 5.56 28.10
C TYR A 51 -5.41 5.96 26.63
N ASP A 52 -4.54 6.84 26.13
CA ASP A 52 -4.56 7.27 24.73
C ASP A 52 -4.33 6.09 23.78
N GLN A 53 -3.40 5.21 24.13
CA GLN A 53 -3.12 3.97 23.40
C GLN A 53 -4.34 3.03 23.42
N PHE A 54 -4.95 2.81 24.59
CA PHE A 54 -6.14 1.98 24.71
C PHE A 54 -7.33 2.56 23.92
N GLN A 55 -7.51 3.88 23.93
CA GLN A 55 -8.54 4.55 23.14
C GLN A 55 -8.29 4.41 21.64
N ALA A 56 -7.03 4.41 21.20
CA ALA A 56 -6.67 4.13 19.81
C ALA A 56 -7.04 2.70 19.41
N GLU A 57 -6.72 1.71 20.24
CA GLU A 57 -7.05 0.30 19.99
C GLU A 57 -8.57 0.07 19.86
N LEU A 58 -9.37 0.71 20.72
CA LEU A 58 -10.84 0.63 20.63
C LEU A 58 -11.40 1.31 19.37
N ARG A 59 -10.79 2.42 18.92
CA ARG A 59 -11.17 3.05 17.65
C ARG A 59 -10.85 2.17 16.46
N ASP A 60 -9.67 1.56 16.44
CA ASP A 60 -9.24 0.66 15.38
C ASP A 60 -10.17 -0.57 15.30
N TYR A 61 -10.56 -1.13 16.46
CA TYR A 61 -11.49 -2.24 16.50
C TYR A 61 -12.91 -1.85 16.07
N LYS A 62 -13.37 -0.63 16.39
CA LYS A 62 -14.62 -0.09 15.86
C LYS A 62 -14.58 -0.01 14.33
N THR A 63 -13.51 0.54 13.75
CA THR A 63 -13.33 0.60 12.30
C THR A 63 -13.39 -0.80 11.67
N PHE A 64 -12.73 -1.78 12.29
CA PHE A 64 -12.79 -3.17 11.84
C PHE A 64 -14.23 -3.73 11.82
N LEU A 65 -15.04 -3.50 12.86
CA LEU A 65 -16.43 -3.96 12.89
C LEU A 65 -17.32 -3.22 11.88
N ASP A 66 -17.12 -1.91 11.70
CA ASP A 66 -17.81 -1.13 10.67
C ASP A 66 -17.51 -1.69 9.27
N ASP A 67 -16.25 -2.00 8.98
CA ASP A 67 -15.82 -2.59 7.71
C ASP A 67 -16.41 -4.00 7.51
N GLN A 68 -16.46 -4.81 8.57
CA GLN A 68 -17.07 -6.13 8.53
C GLN A 68 -18.57 -6.05 8.21
N LYS A 69 -19.28 -5.11 8.84
CA LYS A 69 -20.70 -4.87 8.58
C LYS A 69 -20.94 -4.36 7.16
N LEU A 70 -20.08 -3.48 6.67
CA LEU A 70 -20.11 -3.00 5.29
C LEU A 70 -19.91 -4.17 4.31
N ALA A 71 -18.91 -5.03 4.55
CA ALA A 71 -18.64 -6.18 3.69
C ALA A 71 -19.83 -7.17 3.65
N GLN A 72 -20.48 -7.42 4.80
CA GLN A 72 -21.68 -8.25 4.86
C GLN A 72 -22.85 -7.64 4.08
N SER A 73 -23.04 -6.33 4.18
CA SER A 73 -24.05 -5.60 3.42
C SER A 73 -23.81 -5.71 1.92
N ILE A 74 -22.56 -5.51 1.47
CA ILE A 74 -22.17 -5.68 0.06
C ILE A 74 -22.44 -7.11 -0.39
N GLY A 75 -22.05 -8.12 0.40
CA GLY A 75 -22.30 -9.52 0.09
C GLY A 75 -23.79 -9.84 -0.05
N ALA A 76 -24.62 -9.32 0.84
CA ALA A 76 -26.06 -9.49 0.80
C ALA A 76 -26.70 -8.81 -0.43
N ALA A 77 -26.25 -7.60 -0.77
CA ALA A 77 -26.69 -6.88 -1.96
C ALA A 77 -26.31 -7.62 -3.24
N VAL A 78 -25.07 -8.06 -3.37
CA VAL A 78 -24.59 -8.87 -4.52
C VAL A 78 -25.38 -10.17 -4.65
N HIS A 79 -25.68 -10.84 -3.53
CA HIS A 79 -26.48 -12.05 -3.55
C HIS A 79 -27.92 -11.80 -4.01
N THR A 80 -28.55 -10.75 -3.47
CA THR A 80 -29.96 -10.39 -3.77
C THR A 80 -30.11 -9.91 -5.21
N ASP A 81 -29.18 -9.09 -5.67
CA ASP A 81 -29.25 -8.41 -6.97
C ASP A 81 -28.51 -9.20 -8.07
N GLY A 82 -28.06 -10.42 -7.78
CA GLY A 82 -27.21 -11.22 -8.67
C GLY A 82 -27.75 -11.37 -10.09
N ALA A 83 -29.06 -11.60 -10.25
CA ALA A 83 -29.69 -11.71 -11.58
C ALA A 83 -29.68 -10.40 -12.36
N ILE A 84 -29.83 -9.25 -11.68
CA ILE A 84 -29.75 -7.92 -12.31
C ILE A 84 -28.30 -7.62 -12.69
N ILE A 85 -27.36 -7.95 -11.81
CA ILE A 85 -25.92 -7.79 -12.06
C ILE A 85 -25.51 -8.61 -13.30
N GLU A 86 -25.98 -9.84 -13.44
CA GLU A 86 -25.68 -10.71 -14.59
C GLU A 86 -26.24 -10.15 -15.92
N ASP A 87 -27.47 -9.63 -15.92
CA ASP A 87 -28.07 -8.99 -17.10
C ASP A 87 -27.28 -7.73 -17.50
N VAL A 88 -26.96 -6.86 -16.54
CA VAL A 88 -26.17 -5.64 -16.78
C VAL A 88 -24.75 -5.99 -17.27
N LEU A 89 -24.12 -7.03 -16.73
CA LEU A 89 -22.80 -7.49 -17.19
C LEU A 89 -22.87 -8.00 -18.63
N SER A 90 -23.91 -8.77 -18.97
CA SER A 90 -24.10 -9.27 -20.34
C SER A 90 -24.25 -8.13 -21.35
N GLN A 91 -25.02 -7.10 -21.00
CA GLN A 91 -25.18 -5.89 -21.82
C GLN A 91 -23.87 -5.10 -21.95
N ASN A 92 -23.08 -4.98 -20.88
CA ASN A 92 -21.77 -4.32 -20.95
C ASN A 92 -20.78 -5.07 -21.86
N VAL A 93 -20.76 -6.40 -21.81
CA VAL A 93 -19.94 -7.22 -22.71
C VAL A 93 -20.34 -6.99 -24.16
N GLN A 94 -21.65 -7.04 -24.46
CA GLN A 94 -22.16 -6.75 -25.80
C GLN A 94 -21.76 -5.36 -26.27
N ALA A 95 -21.96 -4.32 -25.44
CA ALA A 95 -21.59 -2.95 -25.78
C ALA A 95 -20.07 -2.80 -26.05
N HIS A 96 -19.23 -3.51 -25.30
CA HIS A 96 -17.78 -3.52 -25.53
C HIS A 96 -17.41 -4.22 -26.85
N GLU A 97 -18.05 -5.33 -27.17
CA GLU A 97 -17.85 -6.03 -28.45
C GLU A 97 -18.32 -5.20 -29.63
N ASP A 98 -19.48 -4.56 -29.52
CA ASP A 98 -20.03 -3.64 -30.52
C ASP A 98 -19.07 -2.47 -30.76
N HIS A 99 -18.52 -1.89 -29.69
CA HIS A 99 -17.53 -0.82 -29.79
C HIS A 99 -16.24 -1.30 -30.47
N ARG A 100 -15.72 -2.47 -30.11
CA ARG A 100 -14.53 -3.05 -30.76
C ARG A 100 -14.79 -3.29 -32.25
N PHE A 101 -15.95 -3.86 -32.58
CA PHE A 101 -16.34 -4.11 -33.97
C PHE A 101 -16.50 -2.81 -34.77
N ALA A 102 -17.10 -1.78 -34.17
CA ALA A 102 -17.21 -0.46 -34.80
C ALA A 102 -15.83 0.16 -35.09
N LEU A 103 -14.87 0.03 -34.18
CA LEU A 103 -13.49 0.48 -34.39
C LEU A 103 -12.80 -0.31 -35.52
N GLU A 104 -12.98 -1.63 -35.56
CA GLU A 104 -12.44 -2.47 -36.62
C GLU A 104 -13.03 -2.10 -37.99
N LEU A 105 -14.33 -1.81 -38.07
CA LEU A 105 -14.98 -1.36 -39.30
C LEU A 105 -14.45 0.02 -39.72
N SER A 106 -14.39 0.97 -38.79
CA SER A 106 -13.87 2.33 -39.00
C SER A 106 -12.42 2.35 -39.51
N ASN A 107 -11.57 1.43 -39.04
CA ASN A 107 -10.17 1.38 -39.43
C ASN A 107 -9.93 0.72 -40.80
N ASN A 108 -10.87 -0.10 -41.29
CA ASN A 108 -10.69 -0.92 -42.50
C ASN A 108 -11.60 -0.48 -43.67
N ASP A 109 -12.61 0.36 -43.43
CA ASP A 109 -13.55 0.81 -44.46
C ASP A 109 -13.15 2.21 -44.99
N PRO A 110 -12.72 2.33 -46.26
CA PRO A 110 -12.34 3.60 -46.86
C PRO A 110 -13.53 4.56 -47.13
N GLU A 111 -14.79 4.11 -46.98
CA GLU A 111 -15.99 4.97 -47.12
C GLU A 111 -16.41 5.64 -45.80
N ILE A 112 -15.91 5.21 -44.65
CA ILE A 112 -16.20 5.85 -43.36
C ILE A 112 -15.30 7.08 -43.22
N GLU A 113 -15.87 8.27 -43.47
CA GLU A 113 -15.16 9.54 -43.30
C GLU A 113 -14.64 9.66 -41.87
N THR A 114 -13.31 9.68 -41.71
CA THR A 114 -12.68 10.16 -40.48
C THR A 114 -13.18 11.57 -40.18
N PRO A 115 -13.51 11.92 -38.93
CA PRO A 115 -13.92 13.27 -38.57
C PRO A 115 -12.88 14.29 -39.09
N PRO A 116 -13.32 15.49 -39.55
CA PRO A 116 -12.45 16.44 -40.24
C PRO A 116 -11.20 16.76 -39.41
N PRO A 117 -10.05 17.03 -40.06
CA PRO A 117 -8.73 17.12 -39.45
C PRO A 117 -8.57 18.41 -38.64
N PHE A 118 -9.30 18.53 -37.54
CA PHE A 118 -9.13 19.61 -36.56
C PHE A 118 -8.33 19.17 -35.33
N CYS A 119 -7.75 17.98 -35.34
CA CYS A 119 -7.03 17.44 -34.18
C CYS A 119 -5.72 16.69 -34.51
N ASP A 120 -5.07 17.00 -35.64
CA ASP A 120 -3.73 16.45 -35.96
C ASP A 120 -2.58 17.11 -35.17
N ALA A 121 -2.84 18.15 -34.37
CA ALA A 121 -1.80 18.84 -33.59
C ALA A 121 -1.52 18.21 -32.22
N LEU A 122 -2.28 17.20 -31.77
CA LEU A 122 -2.16 16.61 -30.42
C LEU A 122 -1.80 15.12 -30.40
N HIS A 123 -1.64 14.47 -31.56
CA HIS A 123 -1.49 13.01 -31.62
C HIS A 123 -0.05 12.50 -31.41
N ALA A 124 0.96 13.38 -31.42
CA ALA A 124 2.37 12.97 -31.26
C ALA A 124 2.74 12.60 -29.81
N ASP A 125 1.99 13.07 -28.80
CA ASP A 125 2.32 12.88 -27.38
C ASP A 125 1.47 11.80 -26.67
N ILE A 126 0.55 11.13 -27.37
CA ILE A 126 -0.43 10.19 -26.77
C ILE A 126 -0.09 8.70 -27.07
N GLN A 127 1.06 8.40 -27.67
CA GLN A 127 1.45 7.01 -27.98
C GLN A 127 1.97 6.24 -26.74
N ASP A 128 2.22 6.89 -25.59
CA ASP A 128 2.88 6.30 -24.41
C ASP A 128 1.92 5.83 -23.30
N TRP A 129 0.60 6.00 -23.45
CA TRP A 129 -0.35 5.60 -22.39
C TRP A 129 -0.68 4.09 -22.41
N SER A 130 -0.55 3.42 -23.55
CA SER A 130 -0.83 1.99 -23.68
C SER A 130 0.19 1.10 -22.95
N SER A 131 1.33 1.67 -22.55
CA SER A 131 2.41 0.99 -21.82
C SER A 131 2.26 1.05 -20.29
N VAL A 132 1.25 1.76 -19.76
CA VAL A 132 1.05 1.86 -18.30
C VAL A 132 0.33 0.61 -17.79
N PRO A 133 0.96 -0.22 -16.93
CA PRO A 133 0.30 -1.38 -16.33
C PRO A 133 -0.96 -0.94 -15.58
N HIS A 134 -2.06 -1.68 -15.76
CA HIS A 134 -3.39 -1.43 -15.15
C HIS A 134 -3.36 -1.16 -13.63
N GLY A 135 -2.30 -1.56 -12.91
CA GLY A 135 -2.12 -1.29 -11.48
C GLY A 135 -1.55 0.10 -11.12
N ILE A 136 -0.94 0.84 -12.05
CA ILE A 136 -0.30 2.14 -11.77
C ILE A 136 -1.32 3.29 -11.77
N ALA A 137 -2.41 3.17 -12.54
CA ALA A 137 -3.41 4.23 -12.67
C ALA A 137 -4.32 4.35 -11.44
N ALA A 138 -4.77 3.23 -10.85
CA ALA A 138 -5.79 3.26 -9.80
C ALA A 138 -5.35 4.03 -8.54
N ALA A 139 -4.12 3.83 -8.07
CA ALA A 139 -3.60 4.53 -6.89
C ALA A 139 -3.24 6.00 -7.15
N SER A 140 -2.91 6.35 -8.40
CA SER A 140 -2.63 7.75 -8.78
C SER A 140 -3.91 8.57 -8.95
N ILE A 141 -5.05 7.92 -9.23
CA ILE A 141 -6.35 8.56 -9.39
C ILE A 141 -6.99 8.90 -8.04
N THR A 142 -6.75 8.11 -7.00
CA THR A 142 -7.32 8.37 -5.65
C THR A 142 -6.61 9.49 -4.88
N GLU A 143 -5.46 9.97 -5.35
CA GLU A 143 -4.72 11.08 -4.71
C GLU A 143 -4.96 12.42 -5.45
N PHE A 144 -6.05 12.53 -6.21
CA PHE A 144 -6.55 13.80 -6.72
C PHE A 144 -7.21 14.60 -5.59
N SER A 145 -6.38 15.25 -4.79
CA SER A 145 -6.69 16.46 -4.02
C SER A 145 -7.94 16.40 -3.11
N ASP A 146 -7.73 16.20 -1.81
CA ASP A 146 -8.69 16.40 -0.71
C ASP A 146 -9.24 17.85 -0.58
N ASP A 147 -9.11 18.71 -1.59
CA ASP A 147 -9.45 20.14 -1.53
C ASP A 147 -10.69 20.56 -2.35
N GLU A 148 -11.37 19.64 -3.05
CA GLU A 148 -12.57 20.00 -3.82
C GLU A 148 -13.88 19.89 -3.01
N ILE A 149 -14.00 20.66 -1.92
CA ILE A 149 -15.28 20.88 -1.20
C ILE A 149 -16.14 21.95 -1.92
N LYS A 150 -15.65 22.55 -3.01
CA LYS A 150 -16.39 23.53 -3.80
C LYS A 150 -16.75 22.93 -5.15
N ALA A 151 -18.06 22.92 -5.45
CA ALA A 151 -18.54 22.66 -6.80
C ALA A 151 -17.87 23.65 -7.77
N GLY A 152 -16.90 23.16 -8.54
CA GLY A 152 -16.23 23.93 -9.58
C GLY A 152 -17.20 24.32 -10.70
N PRO A 153 -16.83 25.29 -11.55
CA PRO A 153 -17.66 25.69 -12.69
C PRO A 153 -17.96 24.49 -13.62
N SER A 154 -19.08 24.57 -14.35
CA SER A 154 -19.49 23.53 -15.31
C SER A 154 -18.47 23.39 -16.44
N MET A 155 -17.50 22.49 -16.28
CA MET A 155 -16.53 22.14 -17.32
C MET A 155 -17.12 21.13 -18.30
N THR A 156 -16.77 21.26 -19.58
CA THR A 156 -17.15 20.28 -20.61
C THR A 156 -16.38 18.96 -20.43
N TYR A 157 -16.82 17.89 -21.09
CA TYR A 157 -16.11 16.60 -21.06
C TYR A 157 -14.66 16.71 -21.57
N ALA A 158 -14.44 17.47 -22.65
CA ALA A 158 -13.11 17.70 -23.21
C ALA A 158 -12.21 18.44 -22.22
N ASP A 159 -12.72 19.48 -21.55
CA ASP A 159 -11.95 20.22 -20.54
C ASP A 159 -11.57 19.34 -19.35
N ARG A 160 -12.49 18.45 -18.91
CA ARG A 160 -12.21 17.49 -17.83
C ARG A 160 -11.12 16.49 -18.23
N GLN A 161 -11.16 15.97 -19.45
CA GLN A 161 -10.12 15.07 -19.94
C GLN A 161 -8.76 15.78 -20.03
N ALA A 162 -8.73 17.02 -20.52
CA ALA A 162 -7.52 17.82 -20.60
C ALA A 162 -6.93 18.10 -19.20
N ASP A 163 -7.77 18.42 -18.22
CA ASP A 163 -7.34 18.64 -16.83
C ASP A 163 -6.78 17.36 -16.19
N VAL A 164 -7.44 16.21 -16.39
CA VAL A 164 -6.96 14.91 -15.91
C VAL A 164 -5.62 14.55 -16.55
N LEU A 165 -5.48 14.71 -17.86
CA LEU A 165 -4.23 14.47 -18.58
C LEU A 165 -3.11 15.40 -18.10
N ASN A 166 -3.41 16.68 -17.85
CA ASN A 166 -2.46 17.64 -17.30
C ASN A 166 -2.02 17.22 -15.89
N LYS A 167 -2.95 16.89 -15.00
CA LYS A 167 -2.65 16.40 -13.65
C LYS A 167 -1.80 15.13 -13.65
N LEU A 168 -2.02 14.24 -14.62
CA LEU A 168 -1.24 13.00 -14.78
C LEU A 168 0.14 13.24 -15.39
N SER A 169 0.29 14.26 -16.25
CA SER A 169 1.57 14.68 -16.83
C SER A 169 2.42 15.55 -15.88
N MET A 170 1.86 16.00 -14.75
CA MET A 170 2.61 16.74 -13.74
C MET A 170 3.80 15.93 -13.21
N GLN A 171 4.98 16.53 -13.30
CA GLN A 171 6.21 15.96 -12.76
C GLN A 171 6.65 16.68 -11.48
N PHE A 172 6.95 15.90 -10.45
CA PHE A 172 7.48 16.41 -9.19
C PHE A 172 8.93 15.96 -9.01
N GLN A 173 9.67 16.72 -8.21
CA GLN A 173 11.05 16.42 -7.87
C GLN A 173 11.10 15.38 -6.74
N CYS A 174 11.87 14.32 -6.95
CA CYS A 174 12.14 13.31 -5.94
C CYS A 174 13.04 13.89 -4.83
N TYR A 175 12.65 13.71 -3.57
CA TYR A 175 13.44 14.17 -2.43
C TYR A 175 14.80 13.46 -2.32
N ALA A 176 14.89 12.19 -2.72
CA ALA A 176 16.11 11.39 -2.57
C ALA A 176 17.12 11.59 -3.70
N CYS A 177 16.71 11.42 -4.96
CA CYS A 177 17.62 11.51 -6.11
C CYS A 177 17.59 12.86 -6.83
N THR A 178 16.72 13.80 -6.44
CA THR A 178 16.54 15.13 -7.06
C THR A 178 16.06 15.17 -8.51
N ASP A 179 15.89 14.01 -9.16
CA ASP A 179 15.32 13.89 -10.50
C ASP A 179 13.81 14.12 -10.50
N ARG A 180 13.26 14.44 -11.68
CA ARG A 180 11.82 14.69 -11.86
C ARG A 180 11.12 13.46 -12.40
N PHE A 181 9.99 13.12 -11.80
CA PHE A 181 9.19 11.96 -12.16
C PHE A 181 7.70 12.33 -12.30
N PRO A 182 6.95 11.68 -13.21
CA PRO A 182 5.49 11.82 -13.27
C PRO A 182 4.85 11.41 -11.95
N ARG A 183 3.77 12.10 -11.54
CA ARG A 183 3.05 11.82 -10.29
C ARG A 183 2.76 10.34 -10.08
N ALA A 184 2.29 9.66 -11.12
CA ALA A 184 1.93 8.24 -11.09
C ALA A 184 3.08 7.31 -10.71
N SER A 185 4.35 7.75 -10.89
CA SER A 185 5.56 6.97 -10.59
C SER A 185 6.20 7.30 -9.24
N MET A 186 5.58 8.17 -8.44
CA MET A 186 6.05 8.58 -7.12
C MET A 186 5.18 8.07 -5.99
N VAL A 187 5.76 8.06 -4.79
CA VAL A 187 5.10 7.74 -3.53
C VAL A 187 5.25 8.94 -2.59
N THR A 188 4.15 9.33 -1.97
CA THR A 188 4.13 10.31 -0.88
C THR A 188 4.42 9.58 0.44
N THR A 189 5.47 9.99 1.12
CA THR A 189 5.83 9.46 2.45
C THR A 189 4.96 10.08 3.55
N LYS A 190 4.92 9.49 4.75
CA LYS A 190 4.18 10.04 5.91
C LYS A 190 4.64 11.44 6.33
N CYS A 191 5.88 11.81 6.04
CA CYS A 191 6.42 13.15 6.28
C CYS A 191 6.19 14.11 5.09
N SER A 192 5.26 13.80 4.19
CA SER A 192 4.86 14.61 3.04
C SER A 192 5.94 14.81 1.97
N HIS A 193 7.08 14.11 2.06
CA HIS A 193 8.09 14.11 1.00
C HIS A 193 7.71 13.14 -0.12
N ARG A 194 7.94 13.53 -1.37
CA ARG A 194 7.70 12.69 -2.55
C ARG A 194 8.99 12.01 -2.99
N CYS A 195 8.93 10.70 -3.16
CA CYS A 195 10.06 9.90 -3.61
C CYS A 195 9.68 9.07 -4.83
N CYS A 196 10.62 8.88 -5.76
CA CYS A 196 10.47 7.89 -6.83
C CYS A 196 10.43 6.48 -6.25
N ARG A 197 9.86 5.53 -7.00
CA ARG A 197 9.87 4.10 -6.62
C ARG A 197 11.19 3.38 -6.93
N GLN A 198 12.23 4.10 -7.37
CA GLN A 198 13.55 3.51 -7.60
C GLN A 198 14.24 3.20 -6.28
N SER A 199 15.02 2.11 -6.25
CA SER A 199 15.81 1.74 -5.09
C SER A 199 16.88 2.79 -4.83
N ILE A 200 17.01 3.23 -3.57
CA ILE A 200 18.10 4.11 -3.16
C ILE A 200 19.41 3.30 -3.23
N PRO A 201 20.42 3.77 -4.00
CA PRO A 201 21.70 3.08 -4.08
C PRO A 201 22.36 2.93 -2.70
N LEU A 202 22.81 1.72 -2.38
CA LEU A 202 23.48 1.45 -1.09
C LEU A 202 24.72 2.31 -0.89
N THR A 203 25.39 2.70 -1.97
CA THR A 203 26.58 3.57 -1.94
C THR A 203 26.30 4.92 -1.28
N LEU A 204 25.09 5.47 -1.39
CA LEU A 204 24.72 6.73 -0.74
C LEU A 204 24.58 6.57 0.77
N VAL A 205 24.15 5.40 1.23
CA VAL A 205 23.82 5.14 2.64
C VAL A 205 25.01 4.53 3.39
N ALA A 206 25.85 3.77 2.69
CA ALA A 206 27.00 3.07 3.24
C ALA A 206 27.98 4.00 3.98
N ASN A 207 28.15 5.24 3.51
CA ASN A 207 29.01 6.24 4.17
C ASN A 207 28.54 6.63 5.58
N HIS A 208 27.27 6.39 5.90
CA HIS A 208 26.66 6.68 7.20
C HIS A 208 26.45 5.43 8.07
N MET A 209 26.88 4.27 7.57
CA MET A 209 26.82 2.97 8.25
C MET A 209 28.20 2.61 8.82
N THR A 210 28.21 1.91 9.95
CA THR A 210 29.42 1.19 10.40
C THR A 210 29.63 -0.06 9.55
N GLU A 211 30.84 -0.62 9.55
CA GLU A 211 31.15 -1.83 8.78
C GLU A 211 30.26 -3.02 9.19
N ASP A 212 30.06 -3.21 10.50
CA ASP A 212 29.16 -4.25 11.03
C ASP A 212 27.69 -4.05 10.60
N GLU A 213 27.19 -2.80 10.60
CA GLU A 213 25.82 -2.48 10.16
C GLU A 213 25.66 -2.69 8.65
N LEU A 214 26.69 -2.38 7.87
CA LEU A 214 26.68 -2.57 6.42
C LEU A 214 26.68 -4.07 6.08
N GLU A 215 27.50 -4.88 6.75
CA GLU A 215 27.53 -6.33 6.59
C GLU A 215 26.18 -6.94 6.98
N THR A 216 25.63 -6.52 8.13
CA THR A 216 24.30 -6.96 8.58
C THR A 216 23.22 -6.59 7.57
N PHE A 217 23.26 -5.38 7.01
CA PHE A 217 22.33 -4.94 5.98
C PHE A 217 22.43 -5.81 4.73
N GLN A 218 23.64 -6.06 4.23
CA GLN A 218 23.86 -6.86 3.03
C GLN A 218 23.37 -8.30 3.22
N LEU A 219 23.68 -8.92 4.36
CA LEU A 219 23.17 -10.25 4.70
C LEU A 219 21.64 -10.28 4.79
N SER A 220 21.05 -9.29 5.44
CA SER A 220 19.59 -9.16 5.57
C SER A 220 18.91 -8.91 4.22
N ALA A 221 19.56 -8.18 3.31
CA ALA A 221 19.07 -7.95 1.95
C ALA A 221 19.03 -9.26 1.14
N VAL A 222 20.06 -10.11 1.27
CA VAL A 222 20.07 -11.45 0.68
C VAL A 222 19.00 -12.33 1.31
N GLU A 223 18.84 -12.31 2.64
CA GLU A 223 17.76 -13.02 3.34
C GLU A 223 16.39 -12.58 2.83
N TYR A 224 16.17 -11.28 2.65
CA TYR A 224 14.91 -10.74 2.15
C TYR A 224 14.62 -11.19 0.72
N ALA A 225 15.62 -11.17 -0.16
CA ALA A 225 15.48 -11.57 -1.55
C ALA A 225 15.35 -13.09 -1.76
N THR A 226 15.71 -13.90 -0.76
CA THR A 226 15.63 -15.37 -0.82
C THR A 226 14.22 -15.85 -0.54
N ASN A 227 13.62 -16.62 -1.46
CA ASN A 227 12.29 -17.20 -1.27
C ASN A 227 12.30 -18.36 -0.24
N ASP A 228 13.15 -19.37 -0.46
CA ASP A 228 13.27 -20.55 0.41
C ASP A 228 14.36 -20.34 1.46
N LYS A 229 14.04 -19.50 2.44
CA LYS A 229 14.99 -19.10 3.48
C LYS A 229 15.31 -20.27 4.40
N THR A 230 16.60 -20.46 4.62
CA THR A 230 17.14 -21.52 5.45
C THR A 230 17.83 -20.91 6.66
N TYR A 231 17.53 -21.44 7.84
CA TYR A 231 18.12 -20.98 9.11
C TYR A 231 18.84 -22.12 9.81
N CYS A 232 19.83 -21.76 10.63
CA CYS A 232 20.46 -22.71 11.54
C CYS A 232 19.42 -23.33 12.49
N SER A 233 19.34 -24.66 12.54
CA SER A 233 18.41 -25.36 13.44
C SER A 233 18.72 -25.22 14.92
N ASN A 234 19.92 -24.74 15.30
CA ASN A 234 20.22 -24.46 16.70
C ASN A 234 19.42 -23.23 17.16
N PRO A 235 18.52 -23.35 18.16
CA PRO A 235 17.70 -22.23 18.62
C PRO A 235 18.51 -21.06 19.19
N GLU A 236 19.72 -21.31 19.71
CA GLU A 236 20.63 -20.25 20.19
C GLU A 236 21.30 -19.48 19.04
N CYS A 237 21.38 -20.07 17.85
CA CYS A 237 22.03 -19.47 16.68
C CYS A 237 21.00 -18.85 15.73
N ALA A 238 20.02 -19.64 15.27
CA ALA A 238 18.91 -19.25 14.39
C ALA A 238 19.28 -18.31 13.22
N THR A 239 20.55 -18.30 12.79
CA THR A 239 21.08 -17.34 11.83
C THR A 239 20.69 -17.75 10.42
N PHE A 240 20.43 -16.78 9.54
CA PHE A 240 20.16 -17.03 8.14
C PHE A 240 21.39 -17.66 7.45
N LEU A 241 21.14 -18.67 6.64
CA LEU A 241 22.16 -19.40 5.88
C LEU A 241 21.97 -19.07 4.39
N PRO A 242 22.86 -18.27 3.78
CA PRO A 242 22.77 -17.94 2.36
C PRO A 242 22.81 -19.20 1.47
N PRO A 243 22.02 -19.29 0.39
CA PRO A 243 22.02 -20.46 -0.49
C PRO A 243 23.40 -20.83 -1.04
N ALA A 244 24.27 -19.83 -1.26
CA ALA A 244 25.63 -20.03 -1.77
C ALA A 244 26.57 -20.77 -0.80
N THR A 245 26.24 -20.81 0.49
CA THR A 245 27.07 -21.49 1.51
C THR A 245 26.55 -22.88 1.86
N ILE A 246 25.40 -23.29 1.30
CA ILE A 246 24.77 -24.60 1.53
C ILE A 246 25.22 -25.58 0.43
N ASP A 247 25.82 -26.69 0.84
CA ASP A 247 26.13 -27.81 -0.04
C ASP A 247 24.84 -28.51 -0.50
N ALA A 248 24.65 -28.63 -1.81
CA ALA A 248 23.41 -29.12 -2.42
C ALA A 248 23.10 -30.58 -2.08
N ASP A 249 24.13 -31.41 -1.86
CA ASP A 249 23.99 -32.85 -1.63
C ASP A 249 23.77 -33.16 -0.15
N THR A 250 24.46 -32.44 0.74
CA THR A 250 24.42 -32.71 2.18
C THR A 250 23.55 -31.74 2.97
N LYS A 251 23.07 -30.64 2.37
CA LYS A 251 22.38 -29.52 3.06
C LYS A 251 23.17 -29.00 4.26
N ARG A 252 24.50 -29.00 4.16
CA ARG A 252 25.43 -28.54 5.21
C ARG A 252 26.06 -27.22 4.82
N VAL A 253 26.43 -26.41 5.81
CA VAL A 253 27.10 -25.12 5.58
C VAL A 253 28.57 -25.23 5.94
N ALA A 254 29.44 -24.77 5.04
CA ALA A 254 30.86 -24.63 5.31
C ALA A 254 31.14 -23.22 5.85
N TYR A 255 31.11 -23.03 7.18
CA TYR A 255 31.62 -21.80 7.79
C TYR A 255 33.08 -21.95 8.17
N ALA A 256 33.89 -20.95 7.81
CA ALA A 256 35.33 -20.90 8.11
C ALA A 256 35.66 -20.42 9.54
N SER A 257 34.70 -20.30 10.46
CA SER A 257 34.92 -19.68 11.78
C SER A 257 34.32 -20.39 12.99
N ALA A 258 33.84 -21.63 12.88
CA ALA A 258 33.39 -22.41 14.04
C ALA A 258 34.31 -23.62 14.29
N GLU A 259 34.76 -23.79 15.54
CA GLU A 259 35.61 -24.89 15.96
C GLU A 259 35.05 -26.28 15.58
N PRO A 260 35.92 -27.28 15.30
CA PRO A 260 35.56 -28.45 14.50
C PRO A 260 34.74 -29.53 15.21
N SER A 261 34.18 -29.28 16.40
CA SER A 261 33.69 -30.36 17.27
C SER A 261 32.17 -30.50 17.39
N SER A 262 31.35 -29.70 16.69
CA SER A 262 29.88 -29.80 16.85
C SER A 262 29.05 -29.51 15.59
N ALA A 263 29.55 -29.86 14.39
CA ALA A 263 28.85 -29.58 13.14
C ALA A 263 27.94 -30.74 12.68
N MET A 264 26.80 -30.92 13.36
CA MET A 264 25.65 -31.65 12.80
C MET A 264 24.45 -30.71 12.81
N PHE A 265 24.43 -29.75 11.89
CA PHE A 265 23.33 -28.79 11.78
C PHE A 265 22.31 -29.29 10.77
N VAL A 266 21.07 -29.46 11.24
CA VAL A 266 19.89 -29.66 10.39
C VAL A 266 19.52 -28.30 9.79
N VAL A 267 18.88 -28.31 8.62
CA VAL A 267 18.35 -27.13 7.94
C VAL A 267 16.87 -27.03 8.25
N CYS A 268 16.44 -25.94 8.91
CA CYS A 268 15.03 -25.61 9.07
C CYS A 268 14.61 -24.61 7.99
N ALA A 269 13.64 -24.98 7.15
CA ALA A 269 12.95 -24.06 6.26
C ALA A 269 11.89 -23.29 7.06
N GLY A 270 11.93 -21.95 7.03
CA GLY A 270 11.01 -21.11 7.79
C GLY A 270 10.74 -19.78 7.11
N LYS A 271 9.52 -19.24 7.28
CA LYS A 271 9.17 -17.88 6.85
C LYS A 271 9.66 -16.89 7.91
N SER A 272 10.77 -16.19 7.65
CA SER A 272 11.34 -15.23 8.61
C SER A 272 10.74 -13.84 8.49
N VAL A 273 10.45 -13.26 9.66
CA VAL A 273 10.06 -11.86 9.90
C VAL A 273 11.28 -11.00 10.29
N TYR A 274 12.45 -11.62 10.53
CA TYR A 274 13.63 -10.98 11.11
C TYR A 274 14.42 -10.10 10.13
N ALA A 275 14.50 -10.46 8.85
CA ALA A 275 15.20 -9.67 7.83
C ALA A 275 14.69 -8.22 7.74
N LEU A 276 13.37 -8.05 7.69
CA LEU A 276 12.73 -6.74 7.62
C LEU A 276 12.97 -5.93 8.90
N GLN A 277 12.93 -6.58 10.06
CA GLN A 277 13.21 -5.94 11.34
C GLN A 277 14.65 -5.42 11.43
N GLN A 278 15.63 -6.21 10.99
CA GLN A 278 17.04 -5.79 11.02
C GLN A 278 17.34 -4.69 10.01
N ILE A 279 16.79 -4.76 8.80
CA ILE A 279 16.88 -3.68 7.80
C ILE A 279 16.27 -2.39 8.38
N LEU A 280 15.10 -2.49 9.02
CA LEU A 280 14.43 -1.33 9.61
C LEU A 280 15.24 -0.73 10.78
N ILE A 281 15.89 -1.55 11.61
CA ILE A 281 16.76 -1.10 12.70
C ILE A 281 17.99 -0.38 12.15
N ALA A 282 18.67 -0.96 11.15
CA ALA A 282 19.82 -0.34 10.50
C ALA A 282 19.44 1.02 9.87
N LEU A 283 18.32 1.09 9.14
CA LEU A 283 17.82 2.33 8.55
C LEU A 283 17.43 3.37 9.61
N LYS A 284 16.84 2.96 10.74
CA LYS A 284 16.52 3.86 11.86
C LYS A 284 17.79 4.44 12.50
N ASN A 285 18.85 3.64 12.64
CA ASN A 285 20.13 4.10 13.18
C ASN A 285 20.82 5.11 12.24
N VAL A 286 20.78 4.85 10.93
CA VAL A 286 21.26 5.81 9.91
C VAL A 286 20.49 7.12 9.98
N LEU A 287 19.16 7.07 10.03
CA LEU A 287 18.32 8.27 10.17
C LEU A 287 18.66 9.05 11.44
N LYS A 288 18.89 8.37 12.58
CA LYS A 288 19.32 9.04 13.82
C LYS A 288 20.66 9.77 13.67
N ARG A 289 21.62 9.20 12.94
CA ARG A 289 22.94 9.83 12.72
C ARG A 289 22.84 11.02 11.77
N LEU A 290 22.08 10.88 10.68
CA LEU A 290 21.83 11.95 9.72
C LEU A 290 21.14 13.18 10.36
N TRP A 291 20.26 12.95 11.34
CA TRP A 291 19.56 14.02 12.07
C TRP A 291 20.34 14.59 13.26
N ALA A 292 21.43 13.94 13.68
CA ALA A 292 22.31 14.46 14.74
C ALA A 292 23.37 15.45 14.21
N GLU A 293 23.55 15.52 12.89
CA GLU A 293 24.51 16.38 12.20
C GLU A 293 23.88 17.67 11.64
N THR A 294 22.58 17.88 11.84
CA THR A 294 21.80 19.11 11.51
C THR A 294 21.35 19.83 12.76
#